data_AF-N9Y4F8-F1
#
_entry.id   AF-N9Y4F8-F1
#
_cell.length_a   1.000
_cell.length_b   1.000
_cell.length_c   1.000
_cell.angle_alpha   90.00
_cell.angle_beta   90.00
_cell.angle_gamma   90.00
#
_symmetry.space_group_name_H-M   'P 1'
#
loop_
_entity.id
_entity.type
_entity.pdbx_description
1 polymer ?
#
loop_
_entity_poly.entity_id
_entity_poly.type
_entity_poly.pdbx_seq_one_letter_code
_entity_poly.pdbx_strand_id
1 'polypeptide(L)'
;MIKKILGILIIIIILFLGIGYCTGRKSLKSSEINISLDYINSELVKIDNELINIGNNIITIWQNTIDKKSITKSDMAIISNIKYDTFLENTKEYSKEVYNDGLEAAKVVVAYYNNSEILPSIREKLLTIKNQLDSMNVKNEVEYNSTVIKYNNIKELQELISSPKGDFNTYKNTLYSVE
;
A
#
# COMPACT_ATOMS: atom_id res chain seq x y z
N MET A 1 20.17 -27.92 -44.38
CA MET A 1 20.75 -28.60 -43.20
C MET A 1 20.96 -27.71 -41.97
N ILE A 2 20.90 -26.37 -42.08
CA ILE A 2 21.20 -25.43 -40.98
C ILE A 2 20.04 -25.27 -39.95
N LYS A 3 18.79 -25.59 -40.32
CA LYS A 3 17.62 -25.39 -39.43
C LYS A 3 17.47 -26.43 -38.29
N LYS A 4 18.12 -27.60 -38.38
CA LYS A 4 18.04 -28.65 -37.34
C LYS A 4 19.03 -28.44 -36.17
N ILE A 5 20.10 -27.66 -36.38
CA ILE A 5 21.12 -27.39 -35.36
C ILE A 5 20.65 -26.28 -34.40
N LEU A 6 19.86 -25.33 -34.88
CA LEU A 6 19.38 -24.20 -34.07
C LEU A 6 18.35 -24.64 -32.99
N GLY A 7 17.55 -25.66 -33.27
CA GLY A 7 16.56 -26.19 -32.31
C GLY A 7 17.18 -26.97 -31.15
N ILE A 8 18.33 -27.63 -31.36
CA ILE A 8 19.03 -28.39 -30.32
C ILE A 8 19.79 -27.44 -29.38
N LEU A 9 20.24 -26.28 -29.86
CA LEU A 9 20.95 -25.30 -29.05
C LEU A 9 20.03 -24.61 -28.01
N ILE A 10 18.76 -24.40 -28.36
CA ILE A 10 17.78 -23.74 -27.46
C ILE A 10 17.36 -24.67 -26.32
N ILE A 11 17.30 -25.99 -26.55
CA ILE A 11 16.92 -26.97 -25.51
C ILE A 11 18.02 -27.12 -24.45
N ILE A 12 19.29 -26.98 -24.81
CA ILE A 12 20.42 -27.07 -23.87
C ILE A 12 20.46 -25.87 -22.91
N ILE A 13 20.09 -24.67 -23.37
CA ILE A 13 20.06 -23.46 -22.52
C ILE A 13 18.93 -23.54 -21.47
N ILE A 14 17.78 -24.15 -21.79
CA ILE A 14 16.66 -24.31 -20.86
C ILE A 14 16.99 -25.33 -19.75
N LEU A 15 17.79 -26.36 -20.05
CA LEU A 15 18.22 -27.34 -19.04
C LEU A 15 19.23 -26.77 -18.04
N PHE A 16 20.11 -25.83 -18.44
CA PHE A 16 21.05 -25.20 -17.50
C PHE A 16 20.39 -24.13 -16.61
N LEU A 17 19.34 -23.45 -17.07
CA LEU A 17 18.57 -22.51 -16.24
C LEU A 17 17.62 -23.24 -15.27
N GLY A 18 17.16 -24.46 -15.61
CA GLY A 18 16.32 -25.27 -14.73
C GLY A 18 17.06 -25.95 -13.56
N ILE A 19 18.36 -26.21 -13.70
CA ILE A 19 19.16 -26.92 -12.67
C ILE A 19 19.87 -25.93 -11.72
N GLY A 20 20.14 -24.70 -12.17
CA GLY A 20 20.67 -23.62 -11.32
C GLY A 20 19.68 -23.10 -10.26
N TYR A 21 18.39 -23.42 -10.37
CA TYR A 21 17.35 -23.00 -9.42
C TYR A 21 17.09 -24.00 -8.29
N CYS A 22 17.75 -25.17 -8.27
CA CYS A 22 17.50 -26.23 -7.29
C CYS A 22 18.68 -26.59 -6.36
N THR A 23 19.80 -25.88 -6.41
CA THR A 23 20.92 -26.11 -5.47
C THR A 23 21.40 -24.79 -4.85
N GLY A 24 20.54 -24.20 -4.03
CA GLY A 24 20.86 -22.92 -3.39
C GLY A 24 20.00 -22.51 -2.19
N ARG A 25 18.96 -23.25 -1.80
CA ARG A 25 18.38 -23.09 -0.46
C ARG A 25 19.31 -23.75 0.55
N LYS A 26 20.46 -23.10 0.81
CA LYS A 26 20.95 -23.07 2.18
C LYS A 26 19.76 -22.57 2.98
N SER A 27 19.20 -23.44 3.80
CA SER A 27 18.38 -23.03 4.94
C SER A 27 19.19 -21.96 5.65
N LEU A 28 18.86 -20.69 5.36
CA LEU A 28 19.11 -19.61 6.27
C LEU A 28 18.40 -20.09 7.52
N LYS A 29 19.18 -20.65 8.45
CA LYS A 29 18.80 -20.69 9.85
C LYS A 29 18.33 -19.27 10.11
N SER A 30 17.01 -19.12 10.22
CA SER A 30 16.38 -17.92 10.72
C SER A 30 17.15 -17.59 11.98
N SER A 31 18.06 -16.63 11.90
CA SER A 31 18.51 -15.96 13.09
C SER A 31 17.23 -15.36 13.63
N GLU A 32 16.71 -15.90 14.74
CA GLU A 32 15.58 -15.33 15.44
C GLU A 32 15.92 -13.87 15.69
N ILE A 33 15.41 -12.98 14.84
CA ILE A 33 15.53 -11.55 15.06
C ILE A 33 14.63 -11.32 16.25
N ASN A 34 15.24 -11.17 17.43
CA ASN A 34 14.52 -10.93 18.66
C ASN A 34 14.02 -9.48 18.65
N ILE A 35 12.96 -9.24 17.87
CA ILE A 35 12.29 -7.95 17.74
C ILE A 35 11.35 -7.80 18.92
N SER A 36 11.37 -6.65 19.59
CA SER A 36 10.48 -6.37 20.71
C SER A 36 9.09 -5.94 20.23
N LEU A 37 8.06 -6.17 21.06
CA LEU A 37 6.73 -5.62 20.84
C LEU A 37 6.73 -4.10 20.79
N ASP A 38 7.59 -3.44 21.58
CA ASP A 38 7.80 -1.99 21.54
C ASP A 38 8.18 -1.48 20.14
N TYR A 39 9.10 -2.18 19.47
CA TYR A 39 9.51 -1.82 18.12
C TYR A 39 8.32 -1.92 17.15
N ILE A 40 7.59 -3.05 17.18
CA ILE A 40 6.41 -3.27 16.34
C ILE A 40 5.36 -2.18 16.59
N ASN A 41 5.06 -1.90 17.85
CA ASN A 41 4.11 -0.85 18.24
C ASN A 41 4.53 0.51 17.70
N SER A 42 5.82 0.85 17.74
CA SER A 42 6.33 2.10 17.20
C SER A 42 6.16 2.22 15.68
N GLU A 43 6.37 1.12 14.95
CA GLU A 43 6.19 1.08 13.49
C GLU A 43 4.71 1.18 13.11
N LEU A 44 3.83 0.48 13.85
CA LEU A 44 2.38 0.59 13.68
C LEU A 44 1.90 2.03 13.87
N VAL A 45 2.37 2.76 14.90
CA VAL A 45 2.03 4.18 15.10
C VAL A 45 2.45 5.04 13.91
N LYS A 46 3.63 4.81 13.32
CA LYS A 46 4.08 5.59 12.17
C LYS A 46 3.20 5.33 10.94
N ILE A 47 2.88 4.06 10.68
CA ILE A 47 2.01 3.66 9.57
C ILE A 47 0.62 4.26 9.74
N ASP A 48 0.06 4.18 10.95
CA ASP A 48 -1.25 4.74 11.28
C ASP A 48 -1.32 6.24 10.98
N ASN A 49 -0.35 7.02 11.46
CA ASN A 49 -0.26 8.45 11.18
C ASN A 49 -0.15 8.75 9.66
N GLU A 50 0.62 7.95 8.93
CA GLU A 50 0.77 8.09 7.48
C GLU A 50 -0.56 7.83 6.75
N LEU A 51 -1.26 6.76 7.13
CA LEU A 51 -2.57 6.41 6.58
C LEU A 51 -3.64 7.47 6.92
N ILE A 52 -3.70 7.96 8.16
CA ILE A 52 -4.64 9.02 8.55
C ILE A 52 -4.41 10.30 7.73
N ASN A 53 -3.16 10.68 7.49
CA ASN A 53 -2.85 11.82 6.62
C ASN A 53 -3.34 11.62 5.19
N ILE A 54 -3.11 10.43 4.61
CA ILE A 54 -3.61 10.07 3.28
C ILE A 54 -5.15 10.10 3.25
N GLY A 55 -5.80 9.48 4.23
CA GLY A 55 -7.26 9.44 4.35
C GLY A 55 -7.88 10.84 4.45
N ASN A 56 -7.26 11.74 5.23
CA ASN A 56 -7.69 13.13 5.34
C ASN A 56 -7.58 13.90 4.01
N ASN A 57 -6.53 13.65 3.21
CA ASN A 57 -6.40 14.24 1.88
C ASN A 57 -7.51 13.76 0.94
N ILE A 58 -7.85 12.46 0.99
CA ILE A 58 -8.95 11.87 0.22
C ILE A 58 -10.29 12.51 0.60
N ILE A 59 -10.60 12.59 1.90
CA ILE A 59 -11.84 13.22 2.41
C ILE A 59 -11.93 14.68 1.96
N THR A 60 -10.83 15.43 2.09
CA THR A 60 -10.83 16.86 1.77
C THR A 60 -11.08 17.10 0.29
N ILE A 61 -10.48 16.29 -0.59
CA ILE A 61 -10.70 16.38 -2.05
C ILE A 61 -12.11 15.97 -2.43
N TRP A 62 -12.64 14.91 -1.84
CA TRP A 62 -14.01 14.47 -2.07
C TRP A 62 -15.00 15.56 -1.66
N GLN A 63 -14.88 16.11 -0.44
CA GLN A 63 -15.73 17.19 0.07
C GLN A 63 -15.64 18.45 -0.80
N ASN A 64 -14.44 18.87 -1.21
CA ASN A 64 -14.27 20.03 -2.09
C ASN A 64 -14.99 19.84 -3.43
N THR A 65 -14.93 18.63 -3.98
CA THR A 65 -15.63 18.30 -5.24
C THR A 65 -17.15 18.41 -5.07
N ILE A 66 -17.69 17.95 -3.95
CA ILE A 66 -19.12 18.09 -3.63
C ILE A 66 -19.50 19.57 -3.52
N ASP A 67 -18.77 20.32 -2.70
CA ASP A 67 -19.09 21.73 -2.37
C ASP A 67 -19.01 22.63 -3.61
N LYS A 68 -17.97 22.45 -4.42
CA LYS A 68 -17.72 23.23 -5.64
C LYS A 68 -18.38 22.64 -6.88
N LYS A 69 -19.00 21.45 -6.77
CA LYS A 69 -19.52 20.62 -7.87
C LYS A 69 -18.48 20.17 -8.90
N SER A 70 -17.22 20.55 -8.72
CA SER A 70 -16.09 20.23 -9.59
C SER A 70 -14.76 20.48 -8.88
N ILE A 71 -13.70 19.79 -9.31
CA ILE A 71 -12.33 20.05 -8.87
C ILE A 71 -11.34 19.74 -10.00
N THR A 72 -10.28 20.54 -10.13
CA THR A 72 -9.22 20.29 -11.11
C THR A 72 -8.09 19.44 -10.53
N LYS A 73 -7.26 18.83 -11.39
CA LYS A 73 -6.03 18.16 -10.93
C LYS A 73 -5.07 19.11 -10.19
N SER A 74 -5.02 20.38 -10.58
CA SER A 74 -4.20 21.39 -9.90
C SER A 74 -4.69 21.65 -8.48
N ASP A 75 -6.00 21.74 -8.27
CA ASP A 75 -6.58 21.90 -6.94
C ASP A 75 -6.27 20.70 -6.05
N MET A 76 -6.37 19.47 -6.59
CA MET A 76 -6.04 18.25 -5.84
C MET A 76 -4.58 18.22 -5.40
N ALA A 77 -3.66 18.59 -6.30
CA ALA A 77 -2.24 18.67 -6.00
C ALA A 77 -1.96 19.70 -4.89
N ILE A 78 -2.59 20.87 -4.95
CA ILE A 78 -2.49 21.92 -3.91
C ILE A 78 -3.03 21.40 -2.57
N ILE A 79 -4.24 20.82 -2.55
CA ILE A 79 -4.87 20.31 -1.33
C ILE A 79 -4.03 19.22 -0.66
N SER A 80 -3.50 18.29 -1.46
CA SER A 80 -2.65 17.20 -0.96
C SER A 80 -1.21 17.62 -0.69
N ASN A 81 -0.86 18.89 -0.94
CA ASN A 81 0.50 19.42 -0.86
C ASN A 81 1.52 18.61 -1.71
N ILE A 82 1.11 18.22 -2.92
CA ILE A 82 1.91 17.50 -3.90
C ILE A 82 2.32 18.48 -5.00
N LYS A 83 3.56 18.38 -5.47
CA LYS A 83 3.99 19.13 -6.66
C LYS A 83 3.13 18.73 -7.86
N TYR A 84 2.54 19.72 -8.54
CA TYR A 84 1.60 19.47 -9.64
C TYR A 84 2.16 18.55 -10.73
N ASP A 85 3.40 18.77 -11.18
CA ASP A 85 4.03 17.93 -12.21
C ASP A 85 4.15 16.47 -11.77
N THR A 86 4.53 16.23 -10.51
CA THR A 86 4.60 14.88 -9.93
C THR A 86 3.22 14.25 -9.81
N PHE A 87 2.19 15.04 -9.48
CA PHE A 87 0.81 14.57 -9.45
C PHE A 87 0.34 14.15 -10.85
N LEU A 88 0.62 14.95 -11.88
CA LEU A 88 0.28 14.64 -13.27
C LEU A 88 0.95 13.37 -13.77
N GLU A 89 2.26 13.24 -13.55
CA GLU A 89 3.03 12.06 -13.95
C GLU A 89 2.42 10.76 -13.38
N ASN A 90 2.10 10.78 -12.09
CA ASN A 90 1.55 9.64 -11.37
C ASN A 90 0.05 9.41 -11.60
N THR A 91 -0.66 10.35 -12.22
CA THR A 91 -2.11 10.22 -12.50
C THR A 91 -2.43 10.27 -13.99
N LYS A 92 -1.42 10.12 -14.86
CA LYS A 92 -1.56 10.19 -16.32
C LYS A 92 -2.59 9.20 -16.90
N GLU A 93 -2.79 8.06 -16.25
CA GLU A 93 -3.77 7.03 -16.64
C GLU A 93 -5.22 7.50 -16.43
N TYR A 94 -5.42 8.59 -15.69
CA TYR A 94 -6.70 9.23 -15.43
C TYR A 94 -6.78 10.51 -16.27
N SER A 95 -7.30 10.40 -17.50
CA SER A 95 -7.21 11.44 -18.54
C SER A 95 -8.08 12.69 -18.34
N LYS A 96 -8.84 12.80 -17.25
CA LYS A 96 -9.73 13.94 -17.00
C LYS A 96 -8.98 15.08 -16.31
N GLU A 97 -9.05 16.29 -16.86
CA GLU A 97 -8.49 17.49 -16.22
C GLU A 97 -9.34 17.99 -15.03
N VAL A 98 -10.64 17.71 -15.07
CA VAL A 98 -11.65 18.14 -14.09
C VAL A 98 -12.57 16.98 -13.72
N TYR A 99 -12.90 16.88 -12.44
CA TYR A 99 -13.78 15.84 -11.89
C TYR A 99 -15.00 16.48 -11.25
N ASN A 100 -16.19 15.98 -11.60
CA ASN A 100 -17.46 16.44 -11.03
C ASN A 100 -18.07 15.44 -10.03
N ASP A 101 -17.50 14.24 -9.95
CA ASP A 101 -17.88 13.22 -8.98
C ASP A 101 -16.79 13.11 -7.92
N GLY A 102 -17.17 13.27 -6.65
CA GLY A 102 -16.22 13.31 -5.54
C GLY A 102 -15.54 11.96 -5.27
N LEU A 103 -16.22 10.84 -5.54
CA LEU A 103 -15.62 9.50 -5.41
C LEU A 103 -14.60 9.26 -6.51
N GLU A 104 -14.88 9.71 -7.73
CA GLU A 104 -13.93 9.66 -8.85
C GLU A 104 -12.68 10.49 -8.54
N ALA A 105 -12.86 11.72 -8.04
CA ALA A 105 -11.76 12.58 -7.58
C ALA A 105 -10.91 11.90 -6.49
N ALA A 106 -11.56 11.31 -5.48
CA ALA A 106 -10.90 10.54 -4.43
C ALA A 106 -10.06 9.37 -4.98
N LYS A 107 -10.57 8.63 -5.98
CA LYS A 107 -9.83 7.51 -6.60
C LYS A 107 -8.57 7.95 -7.33
N VAL A 108 -8.55 9.15 -7.90
CA VAL A 108 -7.35 9.71 -8.56
C VAL A 108 -6.25 10.01 -7.54
N VAL A 109 -6.63 10.50 -6.37
CA VAL A 109 -5.71 10.73 -5.24
C VAL A 109 -5.11 9.41 -4.76
N VAL A 110 -5.94 8.37 -4.63
CA VAL A 110 -5.46 7.02 -4.30
C VAL A 110 -4.50 6.48 -5.36
N ALA A 111 -4.79 6.73 -6.64
CA ALA A 111 -3.91 6.34 -7.73
C ALA A 111 -2.54 7.02 -7.66
N TYR A 112 -2.51 8.32 -7.29
CA TYR A 112 -1.27 9.01 -7.02
C TYR A 112 -0.43 8.29 -5.94
N TYR A 113 -1.03 7.95 -4.80
CA TYR A 113 -0.30 7.29 -3.70
C TYR A 113 0.14 5.87 -4.06
N ASN A 114 -0.60 5.18 -4.92
CA ASN A 114 -0.18 3.88 -5.46
C ASN A 114 1.02 4.02 -6.39
N ASN A 115 0.94 4.92 -7.38
CA ASN A 115 1.99 5.09 -8.38
C ASN A 115 3.25 5.76 -7.82
N SER A 116 3.13 6.49 -6.71
CA SER A 116 4.26 7.05 -5.96
C SER A 116 4.90 6.05 -4.98
N GLU A 117 4.49 4.78 -4.99
CA GLU A 117 5.00 3.71 -4.11
C GLU A 117 4.75 3.92 -2.60
N ILE A 118 3.94 4.90 -2.21
CA ILE A 118 3.62 5.18 -0.80
C ILE A 118 2.72 4.07 -0.23
N LEU A 119 1.56 3.83 -0.85
CA LEU A 119 0.64 2.76 -0.41
C LEU A 119 1.24 1.36 -0.56
N PRO A 120 1.96 1.03 -1.65
CA PRO A 120 2.74 -0.21 -1.75
C PRO A 120 3.73 -0.39 -0.60
N SER A 121 4.52 0.64 -0.27
CA SER A 121 5.50 0.60 0.83
C SER A 121 4.82 0.34 2.19
N ILE A 122 3.69 0.99 2.46
CA ILE A 122 2.91 0.73 3.68
C ILE A 122 2.44 -0.73 3.73
N ARG A 123 1.93 -1.28 2.62
CA ARG A 123 1.48 -2.67 2.53
C ARG A 123 2.62 -3.65 2.85
N GLU A 124 3.81 -3.42 2.31
CA GLU A 124 4.99 -4.25 2.59
C GLU A 124 5.46 -4.15 4.05
N LYS A 125 5.41 -2.96 4.65
CA LYS A 125 5.69 -2.79 6.09
C LYS A 125 4.70 -3.58 6.95
N LEU A 126 3.41 -3.51 6.64
CA LEU A 126 2.38 -4.28 7.36
C LEU A 126 2.58 -5.79 7.20
N LEU A 127 2.92 -6.28 6.00
CA LEU A 127 3.24 -7.69 5.77
C LEU A 127 4.46 -8.13 6.60
N THR A 128 5.49 -7.28 6.66
CA THR A 128 6.67 -7.53 7.48
C THR A 128 6.32 -7.63 8.97
N ILE A 129 5.53 -6.68 9.48
CA ILE A 129 5.04 -6.70 10.87
C ILE A 129 4.23 -7.95 11.16
N LYS A 130 3.35 -8.36 10.23
CA LYS A 130 2.56 -9.59 10.38
C LYS A 130 3.45 -10.82 10.56
N ASN A 131 4.46 -10.97 9.70
CA ASN A 131 5.41 -12.08 9.80
C ASN A 131 6.21 -12.06 11.11
N GLN A 132 6.54 -10.87 11.62
CA GLN A 132 7.21 -10.70 12.91
C GLN A 132 6.32 -11.13 14.07
N LEU A 133 5.06 -10.67 14.10
CA LEU A 133 4.07 -11.09 15.10
C LEU A 133 3.85 -12.61 15.08
N ASP A 134 3.71 -13.21 13.89
CA ASP A 134 3.50 -14.65 13.74
C ASP A 134 4.70 -15.50 14.18
N SER A 135 5.90 -14.93 14.16
CA SER A 135 7.15 -15.59 14.55
C SER A 135 7.54 -15.35 16.01
N MET A 136 6.81 -14.50 16.74
CA MET A 136 7.13 -14.16 18.11
C MET A 136 6.85 -15.31 19.07
N ASN A 137 7.81 -15.61 19.94
CA ASN A 137 7.58 -16.46 21.10
C ASN A 137 6.97 -15.62 22.23
N VAL A 138 5.65 -15.73 22.40
CA VAL A 138 4.87 -14.84 23.27
C VAL A 138 5.12 -15.15 24.74
N LYS A 139 5.71 -14.18 25.46
CA LYS A 139 5.88 -14.22 26.93
C LYS A 139 4.88 -13.33 27.67
N ASN A 140 4.36 -12.29 27.00
CA ASN A 140 3.38 -11.34 27.53
C ASN A 140 2.14 -11.33 26.62
N GLU A 141 1.15 -12.17 26.94
CA GLU A 141 -0.04 -12.36 26.09
C GLU A 141 -0.92 -11.11 26.01
N VAL A 142 -1.02 -10.32 27.08
CA VAL A 142 -1.88 -9.12 27.13
C VAL A 142 -1.37 -8.07 26.14
N GLU A 143 -0.08 -7.76 26.21
CA GLU A 143 0.55 -6.77 25.33
C GLU A 143 0.55 -7.25 23.86
N TYR A 144 0.88 -8.52 23.63
CA TYR A 144 0.83 -9.13 22.31
C TYR A 144 -0.56 -9.02 21.68
N ASN A 145 -1.62 -9.38 22.42
CA ASN A 145 -3.00 -9.30 21.93
C ASN A 145 -3.41 -7.86 21.60
N SER A 146 -3.03 -6.89 22.43
CA SER A 146 -3.26 -5.47 22.15
C SER A 146 -2.58 -5.02 20.85
N THR A 147 -1.33 -5.42 20.64
CA THR A 147 -0.58 -5.12 19.39
C THR A 147 -1.23 -5.78 18.17
N VAL A 148 -1.73 -7.01 18.28
CA VAL A 148 -2.44 -7.70 17.18
C VAL A 148 -3.74 -6.97 16.81
N ILE A 149 -4.53 -6.52 17.80
CA ILE A 149 -5.73 -5.72 17.57
C ILE A 149 -5.36 -4.45 16.80
N LYS A 150 -4.35 -3.72 17.28
CA LYS A 150 -3.86 -2.50 16.62
C LYS A 150 -3.43 -2.75 15.17
N TYR A 151 -2.69 -3.82 14.93
CA TYR A 151 -2.30 -4.22 13.57
C TYR A 151 -3.53 -4.45 12.67
N ASN A 152 -4.56 -5.15 13.16
CA ASN A 152 -5.77 -5.42 12.37
C ASN A 152 -6.51 -4.13 12.03
N ASN A 153 -6.66 -3.22 12.99
CA ASN A 153 -7.28 -1.90 12.75
C ASN A 153 -6.52 -1.14 11.66
N ILE A 154 -5.19 -1.05 11.76
CA ILE A 154 -4.37 -0.36 10.76
C ILE A 154 -4.45 -1.04 9.38
N LYS A 155 -4.55 -2.37 9.33
CA LYS A 155 -4.74 -3.11 8.08
C LYS A 155 -6.10 -2.79 7.44
N GLU A 156 -7.16 -2.74 8.22
CA GLU A 156 -8.49 -2.35 7.75
C GLU A 156 -8.50 -0.91 7.23
N LEU A 157 -7.82 0.01 7.92
CA LEU A 157 -7.63 1.38 7.47
C LEU A 157 -6.89 1.46 6.12
N GLN A 158 -5.81 0.67 5.96
CA GLN A 158 -5.04 0.58 4.72
C GLN A 158 -5.90 0.09 3.54
N GLU A 159 -6.77 -0.90 3.77
CA GLU A 159 -7.68 -1.45 2.77
C GLU A 159 -8.75 -0.42 2.37
N LEU A 160 -9.33 0.29 3.34
CA LEU A 160 -10.30 1.37 3.11
C LEU A 160 -9.70 2.50 2.26
N ILE A 161 -8.48 2.93 2.58
CA ILE A 161 -7.76 3.98 1.84
C ILE A 161 -7.42 3.51 0.42
N SER A 162 -7.02 2.26 0.26
CA SER A 162 -6.64 1.70 -1.05
C SER A 162 -7.82 1.59 -2.02
N SER A 163 -9.05 1.59 -1.51
CA SER A 163 -10.25 1.36 -2.31
C SER A 163 -11.45 2.12 -1.73
N PRO A 164 -11.48 3.47 -1.86
CA PRO A 164 -12.62 4.26 -1.41
C PRO A 164 -13.87 3.85 -2.16
N LYS A 165 -14.96 3.71 -1.41
CA LYS A 165 -16.25 3.19 -1.89
C LYS A 165 -17.40 3.74 -1.03
N GLY A 166 -18.63 3.63 -1.55
CA GLY A 166 -19.83 4.12 -0.88
C GLY A 166 -20.02 5.63 -1.07
N ASP A 167 -20.94 6.21 -0.30
CA ASP A 167 -21.10 7.66 -0.23
C ASP A 167 -20.05 8.30 0.71
N PHE A 168 -19.93 9.62 0.60
CA PHE A 168 -18.95 10.40 1.34
C PHE A 168 -19.05 10.24 2.86
N ASN A 169 -20.27 10.29 3.42
CA ASN A 169 -20.46 10.24 4.87
C ASN A 169 -20.15 8.86 5.41
N THR A 170 -20.57 7.81 4.70
CA THR A 170 -20.20 6.43 5.03
C THR A 170 -18.69 6.26 5.04
N TYR A 171 -17.99 6.66 3.97
CA TYR A 171 -16.52 6.56 3.91
C TYR A 171 -15.83 7.33 5.04
N LYS A 172 -16.23 8.60 5.25
CA LYS A 172 -15.68 9.47 6.29
C LYS A 172 -15.85 8.88 7.69
N ASN A 173 -17.05 8.38 8.00
CA ASN A 173 -17.33 7.79 9.30
C ASN A 173 -16.54 6.49 9.50
N THR A 174 -16.43 5.65 8.46
CA THR A 174 -15.60 4.45 8.53
C THR A 174 -14.13 4.79 8.76
N LEU A 175 -13.57 5.81 8.10
CA LEU A 175 -12.17 6.21 8.30
C LEU A 175 -11.87 6.56 9.76
N TYR A 176 -12.78 7.26 10.44
CA TYR A 176 -12.62 7.68 11.83
C TYR A 176 -13.12 6.66 12.86
N SER A 177 -13.75 5.56 12.45
CA SER A 177 -14.23 4.51 13.37
C SER A 177 -13.24 3.36 13.53
N VAL A 178 -12.17 3.33 12.73
CA VAL A 178 -11.09 2.37 12.86
C VAL A 178 -10.18 2.85 14.00
N GLU A 179 -10.59 2.59 15.25
CA GLU A 179 -9.82 2.84 16.49
C GLU A 179 -9.43 1.53 17.17
#